data_AF-A0A919HTE2-F1
#
_entry.id   AF-A0A919HTE2-F1
#
_cell.length_a   1.000
_cell.length_b   1.000
_cell.length_c   1.000
_cell.angle_alpha   90.00
_cell.angle_beta   90.00
_cell.angle_gamma   90.00
#
_symmetry.space_group_name_H-M   'P 1'
#
loop_
_entity.id
_entity.type
_entity.pdbx_description
1 polymer ?
#
loop_
_entity_poly.entity_id
_entity_poly.type
_entity_poly.pdbx_seq_one_letter_code
_entity_poly.pdbx_strand_id
1 'polypeptide(L)'
;MPDLIPVSATGGDSALPLYDQLKTIAPTLVINYDDKSWQTLLTQLGQITGHEQQASARIADFNKQLVSLKEKMKLPPQPVTALVYTAAAHSANIWTPESAQGQMLEQLGFSGDAAGRPARQP
;
A
#
# COMPACT_ATOMS: atom_id res chain seq x y z
N MET A 1 -14.47 -20.43 14.65
CA MET A 1 -13.02 -20.26 14.90
C MET A 1 -12.41 -19.76 13.60
N PRO A 2 -11.51 -18.77 13.63
CA PRO A 2 -10.82 -18.34 12.41
C PRO A 2 -9.92 -19.46 11.89
N ASP A 3 -9.74 -19.51 10.57
CA ASP A 3 -8.86 -20.42 9.85
C ASP A 3 -7.58 -19.73 9.35
N LEU A 4 -7.56 -18.39 9.33
CA LEU A 4 -6.40 -17.54 9.07
C LEU A 4 -6.53 -16.21 9.83
N ILE A 5 -5.44 -15.72 10.43
CA ILE A 5 -5.36 -14.41 11.09
C ILE A 5 -4.29 -13.55 10.41
N PRO A 6 -4.65 -12.52 9.62
CA PRO A 6 -3.68 -11.55 9.11
C PRO A 6 -3.34 -10.50 10.19
N VAL A 7 -2.07 -10.19 10.34
CA VAL A 7 -1.53 -9.20 11.27
C VAL A 7 -0.65 -8.22 10.50
N SER A 8 -0.88 -6.92 10.63
CA SER A 8 0.00 -5.91 10.03
C SER A 8 1.35 -5.81 10.77
N ALA A 9 2.43 -5.72 10.01
CA ALA A 9 3.79 -5.64 10.54
C ALA A 9 4.11 -4.26 11.13
N THR A 10 3.54 -3.20 10.55
CA THR A 10 3.77 -1.79 10.90
C THR A 10 2.45 -1.03 10.86
N GLY A 11 2.44 0.21 11.38
CA GLY A 11 1.24 1.04 11.48
C GLY A 11 0.51 0.93 12.82
N GLY A 12 -0.42 1.87 13.07
CA GLY A 12 -1.19 1.91 14.32
C GLY A 12 -2.21 0.78 14.47
N ASP A 13 -2.46 0.04 13.38
CA ASP A 13 -3.29 -1.16 13.31
C ASP A 13 -2.48 -2.45 13.56
N SER A 14 -1.17 -2.36 13.77
CA SER A 14 -0.32 -3.53 14.01
C SER A 14 -0.70 -4.26 15.30
N ALA A 15 -1.11 -5.52 15.13
CA ALA A 15 -1.31 -6.46 16.23
C ALA A 15 -0.09 -7.37 16.47
N LEU A 16 1.10 -6.96 15.98
CA LEU A 16 2.33 -7.75 16.09
C LEU A 16 2.69 -8.15 17.54
N PRO A 17 2.50 -7.30 18.57
CA PRO A 17 2.73 -7.70 19.97
C PRO A 17 1.85 -8.85 20.45
N LEU A 18 0.75 -9.13 19.76
CA LEU A 18 -0.20 -10.21 20.09
C LEU A 18 0.03 -11.48 19.26
N TYR A 19 1.04 -11.51 18.39
CA TYR A 19 1.28 -12.62 17.46
C TYR A 19 1.32 -13.99 18.15
N ASP A 20 2.06 -14.11 19.26
CA ASP A 20 2.20 -15.38 19.97
C ASP A 20 0.87 -15.89 20.53
N GLN A 21 -0.02 -14.98 20.94
CA GLN A 21 -1.36 -15.33 21.40
C GLN A 21 -2.25 -15.75 20.22
N LEU A 22 -2.23 -14.98 19.13
CA LEU A 22 -3.05 -15.24 17.94
C LEU A 22 -2.69 -16.55 17.25
N LYS A 23 -1.39 -16.88 17.19
CA LYS A 23 -0.89 -18.14 16.61
C LYS A 23 -1.41 -19.39 17.32
N THR A 24 -1.78 -19.29 18.60
CA THR A 24 -2.41 -20.42 19.32
C THR A 24 -3.85 -20.70 18.90
N ILE A 25 -4.52 -19.71 18.29
CA ILE A 25 -5.92 -19.79 17.88
C ILE A 25 -6.02 -20.32 16.44
N ALA A 26 -5.20 -19.79 15.53
CA ALA A 26 -5.21 -20.15 14.11
C ALA A 26 -3.88 -19.77 13.43
N PRO A 27 -3.58 -20.30 12.22
CA PRO A 27 -2.47 -19.84 11.40
C PRO A 27 -2.45 -18.31 11.30
N THR A 28 -1.36 -17.69 11.76
CA THR A 28 -1.24 -16.23 11.83
C THR A 28 -0.14 -15.76 10.89
N LEU A 29 -0.49 -14.85 9.99
CA LEU A 29 0.39 -14.30 8.96
C LEU A 29 0.69 -12.84 9.26
N VAL A 30 1.99 -12.51 9.36
CA VAL A 30 2.43 -11.11 9.45
C VAL A 30 2.60 -10.55 8.04
N ILE A 31 1.91 -9.46 7.75
CA ILE A 31 1.88 -8.78 6.46
C ILE A 31 2.55 -7.42 6.63
N ASN A 32 3.66 -7.21 5.93
CA ASN A 32 4.21 -5.88 5.79
C ASN A 32 3.68 -5.19 4.52
N TYR A 33 2.92 -4.12 4.70
CA TYR A 33 2.26 -3.36 3.62
C TYR A 33 2.93 -2.01 3.33
N ASP A 34 3.92 -1.58 4.10
CA ASP A 34 4.50 -0.24 4.01
C ASP A 34 5.45 -0.03 2.82
N ASP A 35 6.09 -1.10 2.35
CA ASP A 35 7.11 -1.11 1.31
C ASP A 35 6.66 -1.77 0.00
N LYS A 36 5.37 -2.12 -0.12
CA LYS A 36 4.82 -2.87 -1.26
C LYS A 36 3.62 -2.17 -1.87
N SER A 37 3.49 -2.32 -3.20
CA SER A 37 2.26 -1.98 -3.90
C SER A 37 1.09 -2.82 -3.39
N TRP A 38 -0.12 -2.27 -3.46
CA TRP A 38 -1.33 -3.04 -3.13
C TRP A 38 -1.53 -4.22 -4.10
N GLN A 39 -1.05 -4.14 -5.35
CA GLN A 39 -1.10 -5.26 -6.30
C GLN A 39 -0.21 -6.42 -5.85
N THR A 40 0.99 -6.12 -5.36
CA THR A 40 1.93 -7.11 -4.81
C THR A 40 1.32 -7.79 -3.59
N LEU A 41 0.74 -6.99 -2.68
CA LEU A 41 0.06 -7.50 -1.50
C LEU A 41 -1.13 -8.40 -1.87
N LEU A 42 -1.96 -7.97 -2.82
CA LEU A 42 -3.12 -8.75 -3.27
C LEU A 42 -2.70 -10.07 -3.95
N THR A 43 -1.59 -10.05 -4.69
CA THR A 43 -1.04 -11.26 -5.31
C THR A 43 -0.58 -12.26 -4.23
N GLN A 44 0.13 -11.77 -3.21
CA GLN A 44 0.59 -12.60 -2.09
C GLN A 44 -0.60 -13.18 -1.32
N LEU A 45 -1.62 -12.36 -1.01
CA LEU A 45 -2.84 -12.82 -0.36
C LEU A 45 -3.60 -13.85 -1.21
N GLY A 46 -3.64 -13.67 -2.53
CA GLY A 46 -4.23 -14.63 -3.46
C GLY A 46 -3.54 -16.00 -3.38
N GLN A 47 -2.21 -16.04 -3.32
CA GLN A 47 -1.44 -17.29 -3.17
C GLN A 47 -1.69 -17.98 -1.83
N ILE A 48 -1.79 -17.21 -0.74
CA ILE A 48 -2.01 -17.76 0.60
C ILE A 48 -3.42 -18.33 0.74
N THR A 49 -4.40 -17.71 0.10
CA THR A 49 -5.82 -18.05 0.24
C THR A 49 -6.34 -18.95 -0.89
N GLY A 50 -5.52 -19.26 -1.91
CA GLY A 50 -5.94 -20.04 -3.08
C GLY A 50 -6.87 -19.28 -4.03
N HIS A 51 -6.78 -17.94 -4.03
CA HIS A 51 -7.59 -17.02 -4.80
C HIS A 51 -6.78 -16.25 -5.86
N GLU A 52 -5.78 -16.89 -6.48
CA GLU A 52 -4.87 -16.27 -7.44
C GLU A 52 -5.60 -15.73 -8.67
N GLN A 53 -6.63 -16.45 -9.13
CA GLN A 53 -7.44 -16.02 -10.28
C GLN A 53 -8.21 -14.74 -9.97
N GLN A 54 -8.82 -14.64 -8.78
CA GLN A 54 -9.54 -13.44 -8.36
C GLN A 54 -8.58 -12.26 -8.16
N ALA A 55 -7.42 -12.49 -7.55
CA ALA A 55 -6.38 -11.48 -7.37
C ALA A 55 -5.92 -10.93 -8.73
N SER A 56 -5.59 -11.81 -9.67
CA SER A 56 -5.16 -11.44 -11.02
C SER A 56 -6.25 -10.69 -11.79
N ALA A 57 -7.50 -11.17 -11.75
CA ALA A 57 -8.62 -10.49 -12.38
C ALA A 57 -8.82 -9.07 -11.83
N ARG A 58 -8.73 -8.90 -10.50
CA ARG A 58 -8.89 -7.59 -9.87
C ARG A 58 -7.79 -6.61 -10.24
N ILE A 59 -6.54 -7.09 -10.32
CA ILE A 59 -5.40 -6.29 -10.78
C ILE A 59 -5.57 -5.89 -12.24
N ALA A 60 -6.01 -6.83 -13.10
CA ALA A 60 -6.23 -6.56 -14.52
C ALA A 60 -7.32 -5.50 -14.74
N ASP A 61 -8.43 -5.58 -14.00
CA ASP A 61 -9.51 -4.60 -14.08
C ASP A 61 -9.07 -3.21 -13.62
N PHE A 62 -8.28 -3.14 -12.54
CA PHE A 62 -7.68 -1.88 -12.11
C PHE A 62 -6.76 -1.29 -13.19
N ASN A 63 -5.88 -2.11 -13.78
CA ASN A 63 -4.95 -1.64 -14.81
C ASN A 63 -5.70 -1.08 -16.03
N LYS A 64 -6.82 -1.70 -16.44
CA LYS A 64 -7.68 -1.17 -17.52
C LYS A 64 -8.25 0.20 -17.15
N GLN A 65 -8.75 0.36 -15.94
CA GLN A 65 -9.27 1.66 -15.46
C GLN A 65 -8.17 2.71 -15.38
N LEU A 66 -6.98 2.33 -14.92
CA LEU A 66 -5.82 3.22 -14.80
C LEU A 66 -5.38 3.74 -16.18
N VAL A 67 -5.27 2.86 -17.18
CA VAL A 67 -4.92 3.27 -18.54
C VAL A 67 -5.98 4.21 -19.12
N SER A 68 -7.26 3.86 -19.01
CA SER A 68 -8.35 4.72 -19.54
C SER A 68 -8.42 6.07 -18.83
N LEU A 69 -8.13 6.11 -17.53
CA LEU A 69 -8.11 7.35 -16.77
C LEU A 69 -6.92 8.22 -17.15
N LYS A 70 -5.73 7.63 -17.30
CA LYS A 70 -4.49 8.33 -17.68
C LYS A 70 -4.63 9.08 -19.01
N GLU A 71 -5.32 8.49 -19.99
CA GLU A 71 -5.60 9.14 -21.28
C GLU A 71 -6.54 10.35 -21.18
N LYS A 72 -7.43 10.35 -20.18
CA LYS A 72 -8.45 11.40 -19.97
C LYS A 72 -7.98 12.50 -19.01
N MET A 73 -6.95 12.23 -18.21
CA MET A 73 -6.45 13.15 -17.21
C MET A 73 -5.56 14.23 -17.83
N LYS A 74 -5.76 15.48 -17.38
CA LYS A 74 -4.78 16.55 -17.54
C LYS A 74 -4.10 16.74 -16.19
N LEU A 75 -2.81 16.45 -16.13
CA LEU A 75 -2.04 16.60 -14.89
C LEU A 75 -1.83 18.10 -14.58
N PRO A 76 -1.86 18.48 -13.30
CA PRO A 76 -1.45 19.81 -12.86
C PRO A 76 0.07 20.00 -13.07
N PRO A 77 0.60 21.23 -12.92
CA PRO A 77 2.04 21.47 -12.91
C PRO A 77 2.77 20.51 -11.96
N GLN A 78 3.88 19.95 -12.43
CA GLN A 78 4.72 19.00 -11.70
C GLN A 78 6.00 19.71 -11.20
N PRO A 79 6.65 19.23 -10.12
CA PRO A 79 6.31 18.04 -9.33
C PRO A 79 5.14 18.27 -8.35
N VAL A 80 4.56 17.18 -7.85
CA VAL A 80 3.55 17.22 -6.79
C VAL A 80 4.06 16.55 -5.51
N THR A 81 3.61 17.04 -4.36
CA THR A 81 3.83 16.38 -3.07
C THR A 81 2.51 15.82 -2.55
N ALA A 82 2.47 14.52 -2.26
CA ALA A 82 1.32 13.89 -1.62
C ALA A 82 1.55 13.78 -0.12
N LEU A 83 0.56 14.16 0.68
CA LEU A 83 0.63 14.13 2.13
C LEU A 83 -0.74 13.92 2.76
N VAL A 84 -0.74 13.43 4.00
CA VAL A 84 -1.90 13.47 4.90
C VAL A 84 -1.65 14.54 5.94
N TYR A 85 -2.43 15.62 5.91
CA TYR A 85 -2.38 16.68 6.90
C TYR A 85 -3.40 16.43 8.02
N THR A 86 -2.95 16.45 9.27
CA THR A 86 -3.81 16.33 10.45
C THR A 86 -3.85 17.69 11.16
N ALA A 87 -4.87 18.50 10.86
CA ALA A 87 -5.00 19.86 11.36
C ALA A 87 -4.99 19.95 12.90
N ALA A 88 -5.67 19.02 13.59
CA ALA A 88 -5.71 18.98 15.05
C ALA A 88 -4.32 18.78 15.69
N ALA A 89 -3.44 18.02 15.03
CA ALA A 89 -2.09 17.74 15.49
C ALA A 89 -1.04 18.67 14.88
N HIS A 90 -1.44 19.60 14.00
CA HIS A 90 -0.55 20.46 13.21
C HIS A 90 0.59 19.68 12.52
N SER A 91 0.34 18.44 12.12
CA SER A 91 1.33 17.53 11.56
C SER A 91 0.96 17.05 10.15
N ALA A 92 1.97 16.68 9.37
CA ALA A 92 1.81 16.13 8.03
C ALA A 92 2.65 14.87 7.86
N ASN A 93 2.05 13.80 7.34
CA ASN A 93 2.77 12.62 6.87
C ASN A 93 2.94 12.73 5.36
N ILE A 94 4.17 12.95 4.91
CA ILE A 94 4.51 13.03 3.48
C ILE A 94 4.67 11.61 2.95
N TRP A 95 4.01 11.31 1.85
CA TRP A 95 4.11 10.00 1.19
C TRP A 95 5.37 9.96 0.33
N THR A 96 6.12 8.86 0.44
CA THR A 96 7.36 8.65 -0.32
C THR A 96 7.06 7.91 -1.64
N PRO A 97 7.98 7.95 -2.63
CA PRO A 97 7.84 7.15 -3.85
C PRO A 97 7.70 5.64 -3.60
N GLU A 98 8.31 5.14 -2.51
CA GLU A 98 8.26 3.73 -2.13
C GLU A 98 6.91 3.32 -1.53
N SER A 99 6.15 4.27 -0.98
CA SER A 99 4.82 3.99 -0.41
C SER A 99 3.82 3.54 -1.47
N ALA A 100 2.84 2.73 -1.08
CA ALA A 100 1.77 2.26 -1.97
C ALA A 100 1.06 3.43 -2.69
N GLN A 101 0.88 4.56 -2.01
CA GLN A 101 0.25 5.74 -2.55
C GLN A 101 1.15 6.51 -3.53
N GLY A 102 2.46 6.61 -3.24
CA GLY A 102 3.44 7.17 -4.16
C GLY A 102 3.49 6.39 -5.48
N GLN A 103 3.58 5.05 -5.39
CA GLN A 103 3.57 4.17 -6.56
C GLN A 103 2.28 4.30 -7.40
N MET A 104 1.11 4.47 -6.76
CA MET A 104 -0.15 4.70 -7.47
C MET A 104 -0.16 6.03 -8.25
N LEU A 105 0.35 7.09 -7.64
CA LEU A 105 0.47 8.41 -8.29
C LEU A 105 1.42 8.35 -9.48
N GLU A 106 2.55 7.65 -9.37
CA GLU A 106 3.47 7.43 -10.47
C GLU A 106 2.84 6.64 -11.62
N GLN A 107 2.06 5.59 -11.33
CA GLN A 107 1.32 4.83 -12.35
C GLN A 107 0.35 5.74 -13.13
N LEU A 108 -0.32 6.65 -12.43
CA LEU A 108 -1.20 7.68 -13.02
C LEU A 108 -0.43 8.77 -13.82
N GLY A 109 0.89 8.79 -13.74
CA GLY A 109 1.77 9.70 -14.48
C GLY A 109 2.21 10.94 -13.71
N PHE A 110 1.90 11.06 -12.42
CA PHE A 110 2.44 12.11 -11.58
C PHE A 110 3.94 11.88 -11.33
N SER A 111 4.69 12.97 -11.22
CA SER A 111 6.07 12.97 -10.77
C SER A 111 6.12 13.49 -9.34
N GLY A 112 6.45 12.62 -8.39
CA GLY A 112 6.61 12.98 -7.00
C GLY A 112 7.78 13.94 -6.79
N ASP A 113 7.61 14.90 -5.90
CA ASP A 113 8.71 15.78 -5.49
C ASP A 113 9.72 15.01 -4.64
N ALA A 114 11.02 15.22 -4.87
CA ALA A 114 12.09 14.46 -4.20
C ALA A 114 12.18 14.76 -2.69
N ALA A 115 11.42 15.73 -2.19
CA ALA A 115 11.32 16.13 -0.79
C ALA A 115 10.80 15.03 0.15
N GLY A 116 10.15 13.98 -0.39
CA GLY A 116 9.72 12.80 0.38
C GLY A 116 10.79 11.71 0.52
N ARG A 117 11.98 11.85 -0.07
CA ARG A 117 13.04 10.83 0.11
C ARG A 117 13.58 10.92 1.54
N PRO A 118 13.51 9.86 2.36
CA PRO A 118 14.32 9.82 3.57
C PRO A 118 15.78 9.99 3.15
N ALA A 119 16.52 10.87 3.85
CA ALA A 119 17.96 10.93 3.70
C ALA A 119 18.50 9.50 3.84
N ARG A 120 19.25 9.00 2.84
CA ARG A 120 20.03 7.77 3.03
C ARG A 120 20.86 7.99 4.29
N GLN A 121 20.51 7.32 5.38
CA GLN A 121 21.44 7.18 6.48
C GLN A 121 22.64 6.39 5.95
N PRO A 122 23.87 6.83 6.27
CA PRO A 122 25.09 6.12 5.90
C PRO A 122 25.14 4.72 6.49
#